data_AF-A0A920QYT7-F1
#
_entry.id   AF-A0A920QYT7-F1
#
_cell.length_a   1.000
_cell.length_b   1.000
_cell.length_c   1.000
_cell.angle_alpha   90.00
_cell.angle_beta   90.00
_cell.angle_gamma   90.00
#
_symmetry.space_group_name_H-M   'P 1'
#
loop_
_entity.id
_entity.type
_entity.pdbx_description
1 polymer ?
#
loop_
_entity_poly.entity_id
_entity_poly.type
_entity_poly.pdbx_seq_one_letter_code
_entity_poly.pdbx_strand_id
1 'polypeptide(L)'
;MNQSGILIPADIESELPIFDHIFADIGDGQNISQSVSTFSSHIRNIASILKFANNRSLVLLDELGSSTDPDEGAALAKSISSSLAERGVFCIVTTHFRSVAAFADSKKRYDQCRG
;
A
#
# COMPACT_ATOMS: atom_id res chain seq x y z
N MET A 1 4.15 12.62 -13.82
CA MET A 1 3.35 13.18 -14.94
C MET A 1 2.49 14.34 -14.44
N ASN A 2 1.48 14.10 -13.61
CA ASN A 2 0.64 15.16 -13.02
C ASN A 2 1.47 16.30 -12.37
N GLN A 3 2.35 15.97 -11.42
CA GLN A 3 3.24 16.93 -10.74
C GLN A 3 4.49 17.33 -11.56
N SER A 4 4.53 17.01 -12.86
CA SER A 4 5.63 17.32 -13.76
C SER A 4 5.20 18.25 -14.91
N GLY A 5 3.95 18.73 -14.90
CA GLY A 5 3.37 19.54 -15.97
C GLY A 5 3.03 18.76 -17.24
N ILE A 6 2.93 17.43 -17.16
CA ILE A 6 2.64 16.54 -18.29
C ILE A 6 1.21 16.03 -18.14
N LEU A 7 0.42 16.12 -19.21
CA LEU A 7 -0.93 15.53 -19.27
C LEU A 7 -0.89 14.04 -18.93
N ILE A 8 -1.83 13.60 -18.11
CA ILE A 8 -1.99 12.20 -17.72
C ILE A 8 -3.09 11.53 -18.56
N PRO A 9 -3.03 10.22 -18.78
CA PRO A 9 -4.09 9.46 -19.44
C PRO A 9 -5.26 9.26 -18.47
N ALA A 10 -6.00 10.32 -18.20
CA ALA A 10 -7.17 10.33 -17.33
C ALA A 10 -8.26 11.21 -17.95
N ASP A 11 -9.49 11.09 -17.44
CA ASP A 11 -10.59 11.94 -17.87
C ASP A 11 -10.31 13.41 -17.48
N ILE A 12 -10.90 14.37 -18.21
CA ILE A 12 -10.71 15.80 -17.94
C ILE A 12 -11.20 16.21 -16.55
N GLU A 13 -12.16 15.47 -15.99
CA GLU A 13 -12.69 15.69 -14.64
C GLU A 13 -11.84 15.01 -13.54
N SER A 14 -10.71 14.38 -13.89
CA SER A 14 -9.88 13.67 -12.91
C SER A 14 -9.09 14.62 -12.04
N GLU A 15 -9.22 14.49 -10.73
CA GLU A 15 -8.45 15.23 -9.75
C GLU A 15 -7.41 14.33 -9.06
N LEU A 16 -6.24 14.89 -8.78
CA LEU A 16 -5.17 14.21 -8.06
C LEU A 16 -4.55 15.14 -7.00
N PRO A 17 -4.39 14.67 -5.75
CA PRO A 17 -3.67 15.42 -4.73
C PRO A 17 -2.21 15.68 -5.14
N ILE A 18 -1.62 16.70 -4.51
CA ILE A 18 -0.17 16.93 -4.58
C ILE A 18 0.48 16.13 -3.45
N PHE A 19 1.32 15.18 -3.82
CA PHE A 19 2.09 14.37 -2.87
C PHE A 19 3.51 14.91 -2.72
N ASP A 20 4.00 15.00 -1.49
CA ASP A 20 5.38 15.36 -1.19
C ASP A 20 6.31 14.15 -1.36
N HIS A 21 5.78 12.96 -1.08
CA HIS A 21 6.50 11.70 -1.12
C HIS A 21 5.66 10.60 -1.76
N ILE A 22 6.32 9.74 -2.54
CA ILE A 22 5.74 8.54 -3.11
C ILE A 22 6.56 7.36 -2.59
N PHE A 23 5.90 6.40 -1.94
CA PHE A 23 6.48 5.18 -1.43
C PHE A 23 5.88 3.98 -2.16
N ALA A 24 6.70 3.01 -2.49
CA ALA A 24 6.26 1.80 -3.15
C ALA A 24 6.98 0.56 -2.58
N ASP A 25 6.20 -0.48 -2.33
CA ASP A 25 6.67 -1.85 -2.17
C ASP A 25 5.92 -2.69 -3.23
N ILE A 26 6.48 -2.74 -4.43
CA ILE A 26 5.87 -3.40 -5.60
C ILE A 26 6.95 -4.31 -6.19
N GLY A 27 6.66 -5.60 -6.35
CA GLY A 27 7.65 -6.55 -6.87
C GLY A 27 7.13 -7.97 -7.00
N ASP A 28 7.78 -8.71 -7.89
CA ASP A 28 7.52 -10.09 -8.26
C ASP A 28 8.25 -11.07 -7.33
N GLY A 29 7.51 -11.70 -6.42
CA GLY A 29 7.99 -12.80 -5.57
C GLY A 29 8.38 -14.09 -6.31
N GLN A 30 8.75 -14.02 -7.60
CA GLN A 30 8.94 -15.18 -8.49
C GLN A 30 10.41 -15.62 -8.64
N ASN A 31 11.20 -15.54 -7.57
CA ASN A 31 12.49 -16.25 -7.50
C ASN A 31 12.43 -17.34 -6.42
N ILE A 32 12.05 -18.54 -6.84
CA ILE A 32 11.94 -19.78 -6.03
C ILE A 32 13.27 -20.13 -5.30
N SER A 33 14.40 -19.52 -5.70
CA SER A 33 15.73 -19.80 -5.17
C SER A 33 16.16 -18.93 -3.97
N GLN A 34 15.39 -17.93 -3.52
CA GLN A 34 15.83 -16.96 -2.46
C GLN A 34 14.76 -16.61 -1.40
N SER A 35 13.79 -17.49 -1.13
CA SER A 35 12.54 -17.18 -0.40
C SER A 35 12.64 -16.53 0.99
N VAL A 36 13.76 -16.60 1.73
CA VAL A 36 13.91 -15.97 3.07
C VAL A 36 14.44 -14.53 2.98
N SER A 37 15.22 -14.22 1.95
CA SER A 37 15.83 -12.88 1.77
C SER A 37 14.79 -11.83 1.38
N THR A 38 13.74 -12.25 0.66
CA THR A 38 12.71 -11.37 0.11
C THR A 38 11.73 -10.88 1.18
N PHE A 39 11.20 -11.78 2.03
CA PHE A 39 10.22 -11.39 3.07
C PHE A 39 10.80 -10.35 4.05
N SER A 40 12.01 -10.60 4.58
CA SER A 40 12.66 -9.65 5.48
C SER A 40 12.95 -8.30 4.82
N SER A 41 13.22 -8.29 3.51
CA SER A 41 13.41 -7.06 2.75
C SER A 41 12.10 -6.27 2.62
N HIS A 42 10.99 -6.94 2.27
CA HIS A 42 9.66 -6.34 2.24
C HIS A 42 9.27 -5.73 3.58
N ILE A 43 9.45 -6.48 4.69
CA ILE A 43 9.14 -5.97 6.03
C ILE A 43 9.99 -4.75 6.39
N ARG A 44 11.29 -4.74 6.05
CA ARG A 44 12.14 -3.56 6.27
C ARG A 44 11.70 -2.36 5.43
N ASN A 45 11.30 -2.59 4.18
CA ASN A 45 10.79 -1.53 3.31
C ASN A 45 9.49 -0.96 3.90
N ILE A 46 8.51 -1.82 4.22
CA ILE A 46 7.26 -1.43 4.86
C ILE A 46 7.50 -0.67 6.18
N ALA A 47 8.43 -1.12 7.01
CA ALA A 47 8.79 -0.42 8.25
C ALA A 47 9.36 0.99 7.97
N SER A 48 10.16 1.14 6.91
CA SER A 48 10.63 2.44 6.45
C SER A 48 9.48 3.33 5.96
N ILE A 49 8.58 2.78 5.15
CA ILE A 49 7.38 3.48 4.66
C ILE A 49 6.54 3.96 5.84
N LEU A 50 6.23 3.10 6.81
CA LEU A 50 5.49 3.46 8.02
C LEU A 50 6.21 4.50 8.89
N LYS A 51 7.53 4.62 8.79
CA LYS A 51 8.30 5.62 9.53
C LYS A 51 8.20 7.02 8.91
N PHE A 52 8.13 7.12 7.58
CA PHE A 52 8.22 8.39 6.86
C PHE A 52 6.91 8.85 6.21
N ALA A 53 5.98 7.94 5.93
CA ALA A 53 4.72 8.28 5.29
C ALA A 53 3.81 9.12 6.20
N ASN A 54 3.22 10.15 5.59
CA ASN A 54 2.33 11.12 6.22
C ASN A 54 1.09 11.38 5.34
N ASN A 55 0.21 12.28 5.77
CA ASN A 55 -1.02 12.63 5.03
C ASN A 55 -0.82 13.33 3.68
N ARG A 56 0.42 13.68 3.32
CA ARG A 56 0.82 14.20 2.00
C ARG A 56 1.64 13.18 1.21
N SER A 57 1.60 11.90 1.61
CA SER A 57 2.30 10.81 0.95
C SER A 57 1.34 9.91 0.19
N LEU A 58 1.79 9.41 -0.97
CA LEU A 58 1.18 8.29 -1.69
C LEU A 58 1.94 7.01 -1.35
N VAL A 59 1.25 5.98 -0.88
CA VAL A 59 1.82 4.67 -0.56
C VAL A 59 1.21 3.59 -1.45
N LEU A 60 2.05 2.80 -2.13
CA LEU A 60 1.64 1.67 -2.96
C LEU A 60 2.23 0.38 -2.37
N LEU A 61 1.38 -0.55 -1.93
CA LEU A 61 1.81 -1.83 -1.38
C LEU A 61 1.21 -2.97 -2.21
N ASP A 62 2.08 -3.83 -2.74
CA ASP A 62 1.69 -5.00 -3.51
C ASP A 62 1.76 -6.29 -2.68
N GLU A 63 0.80 -7.18 -2.89
CA GLU A 63 0.67 -8.49 -2.22
C GLU A 63 0.97 -8.47 -0.70
N LEU A 64 0.44 -7.48 0.02
CA LEU A 64 0.82 -7.25 1.42
C LEU A 64 0.54 -8.48 2.30
N GLY A 65 1.58 -8.92 3.02
CA GLY A 65 1.53 -10.10 3.89
C GLY A 65 1.71 -11.43 3.17
N SER A 66 2.07 -11.43 1.88
CA SER A 66 2.50 -12.64 1.18
C SER A 66 3.82 -13.17 1.76
N SER A 67 4.09 -14.46 1.57
CA SER A 67 5.32 -15.15 2.02
C SER A 67 5.41 -15.51 3.51
N THR A 68 4.31 -15.45 4.27
CA THR A 68 4.20 -16.01 5.64
C THR A 68 2.92 -16.85 5.80
N ASP A 69 2.69 -17.37 7.00
CA ASP A 69 1.43 -18.05 7.34
C ASP A 69 0.21 -17.19 6.99
N PRO A 70 -0.84 -17.75 6.36
CA PRO A 70 -1.99 -16.96 5.90
C PRO A 70 -2.68 -16.14 7.00
N ASP A 71 -2.76 -16.65 8.23
CA ASP A 71 -3.40 -15.94 9.34
C ASP A 71 -2.50 -14.80 9.83
N GLU A 72 -1.20 -15.04 9.94
CA GLU A 72 -0.21 -14.01 10.29
C GLU A 72 -0.12 -12.92 9.23
N GLY A 73 -0.07 -13.30 7.95
CA GLY A 73 0.00 -12.40 6.81
C GLY A 73 -1.23 -11.50 6.72
N ALA A 74 -2.42 -12.06 6.93
CA ALA A 74 -3.66 -11.31 6.96
C ALA A 74 -3.72 -10.34 8.16
N ALA A 75 -3.28 -10.76 9.35
CA ALA A 75 -3.23 -9.90 10.52
C ALA A 75 -2.25 -8.73 10.32
N LEU A 76 -1.07 -9.02 9.78
CA LEU A 76 -0.06 -8.03 9.46
C LEU A 76 -0.58 -7.01 8.44
N ALA A 77 -1.16 -7.47 7.32
CA ALA A 77 -1.72 -6.61 6.29
C ALA A 77 -2.83 -5.68 6.84
N LYS A 78 -3.73 -6.20 7.69
CA LYS A 78 -4.77 -5.40 8.36
C LYS A 78 -4.17 -4.33 9.26
N SER A 79 -3.17 -4.68 10.07
CA SER A 79 -2.54 -3.74 11.01
C SER A 79 -1.82 -2.60 10.29
N ILE A 80 -1.07 -2.91 9.23
CA ILE A 80 -0.36 -1.92 8.41
C ILE A 80 -1.36 -1.00 7.72
N SER A 81 -2.39 -1.57 7.08
CA SER A 81 -3.43 -0.80 6.41
C SER A 81 -4.15 0.13 7.39
N SER A 82 -4.47 -0.35 8.61
CA SER A 82 -5.14 0.47 9.63
C SER A 82 -4.25 1.61 10.09
N SER A 83 -2.95 1.35 10.29
CA SER A 83 -1.97 2.38 10.67
C SER A 83 -1.87 3.49 9.63
N LEU A 84 -1.83 3.14 8.33
CA LEU A 84 -1.81 4.12 7.24
C LEU A 84 -3.11 4.93 7.17
N ALA A 85 -4.27 4.26 7.26
CA ALA A 85 -5.58 4.90 7.21
C ALA A 85 -5.85 5.81 8.43
N GLU A 86 -5.40 5.42 9.62
CA GLU A 86 -5.52 6.22 10.84
C GLU A 86 -4.71 7.51 10.74
N ARG A 87 -3.55 7.45 10.08
CA ARG A 87 -2.68 8.62 9.80
C ARG A 87 -3.16 9.48 8.64
N GLY A 88 -4.21 9.07 7.94
CA GLY A 88 -4.73 9.77 6.76
C GLY A 88 -3.77 9.74 5.57
N VAL A 89 -2.93 8.71 5.47
CA VAL A 89 -2.05 8.50 4.32
C VAL A 89 -2.89 8.03 3.14
N PHE A 90 -2.64 8.57 1.95
CA PHE A 90 -3.26 8.06 0.73
C PHE A 90 -2.57 6.76 0.34
N CYS A 91 -3.28 5.62 0.43
CA CYS A 91 -2.67 4.32 0.17
C CYS A 91 -3.50 3.46 -0.79
N ILE A 92 -2.79 2.74 -1.66
CA ILE A 92 -3.33 1.67 -2.49
C ILE A 92 -2.65 0.39 -2.04
N VAL A 93 -3.45 -0.61 -1.68
CA VAL A 93 -2.96 -1.91 -1.19
C VAL A 93 -3.64 -3.01 -2.00
N THR A 94 -2.86 -3.90 -2.58
CA THR A 94 -3.34 -5.15 -3.20
C THR A 94 -3.02 -6.33 -2.28
N THR A 95 -3.88 -7.35 -2.31
CA THR A 95 -3.72 -8.53 -1.46
C THR A 95 -4.52 -9.71 -2.02
N HIS A 96 -4.01 -10.92 -1.81
CA HIS A 96 -4.74 -12.15 -2.11
C HIS A 96 -5.63 -12.60 -0.93
N PHE A 97 -5.47 -11.99 0.25
CA PHE A 97 -6.25 -12.33 1.44
C PHE A 97 -7.64 -11.69 1.39
N ARG A 98 -8.67 -12.51 1.13
CA ARG A 98 -10.08 -12.06 1.14
C ARG A 98 -10.48 -11.40 2.47
N SER A 99 -9.89 -11.85 3.57
CA SER A 99 -10.17 -11.30 4.90
C SER A 99 -9.66 -9.86 5.09
N VAL A 100 -8.63 -9.45 4.33
CA VAL A 100 -8.11 -8.07 4.31
C VAL A 100 -9.01 -7.18 3.46
N ALA A 101 -9.48 -7.66 2.30
CA ALA A 101 -10.45 -6.94 1.48
C ALA A 101 -11.76 -6.68 2.26
N ALA A 102 -12.32 -7.71 2.89
CA ALA A 102 -13.51 -7.55 3.73
C ALA A 102 -13.30 -6.60 4.91
N PHE A 103 -12.09 -6.55 5.47
CA PHE A 103 -11.75 -5.58 6.51
C PHE A 103 -11.73 -4.14 5.99
N ALA A 104 -11.20 -3.90 4.78
CA ALA A 104 -11.22 -2.58 4.15
C ALA A 104 -12.65 -2.10 3.91
N ASP A 105 -13.51 -2.95 3.33
CA ASP A 105 -14.93 -2.63 3.09
C ASP A 105 -15.68 -2.30 4.39
N SER A 106 -15.36 -2.97 5.49
CA SER A 106 -16.00 -2.72 6.79
C SER A 106 -15.64 -1.36 7.39
N LYS A 107 -14.52 -0.78 7.00
CA LYS A 107 -14.04 0.52 7.50
C LYS A 107 -14.30 1.59 6.43
N LYS A 108 -15.40 2.34 6.59
CA LYS A 108 -15.82 3.51 5.77
C LYS A 108 -14.73 4.56 5.43
N ARG A 109 -13.57 4.48 6.10
CA ARG A 109 -12.43 5.38 5.94
C ARG A 109 -11.41 4.91 4.90
N TYR A 110 -11.48 3.65 4.43
CA TYR A 110 -10.68 3.22 3.28
C TYR A 110 -11.26 3.70 1.94
N ASP A 111 -12.57 3.91 1.87
CA ASP A 111 -13.22 4.57 0.73
C ASP A 111 -12.79 6.03 0.54
N GLN A 112 -12.16 6.66 1.55
CA GLN A 112 -11.62 8.03 1.47
C GLN A 112 -10.26 8.12 0.76
N CYS A 113 -9.70 7.00 0.29
CA CYS A 113 -8.62 7.02 -0.72
C CYS A 113 -9.18 7.23 -2.15
N ARG A 114 -10.48 7.52 -2.27
CA ARG A 114 -11.07 8.16 -3.45
C ARG A 114 -11.20 9.65 -3.12
N GLY A 115 -10.21 10.43 -3.57
CA GLY A 115 -10.43 11.86 -3.79
C GLY A 115 -11.59 12.05 -4.76
#